data_AF-A0AAJ1UPR4-F1
#
_entry.id   AF-A0AAJ1UPR4-F1
#
_cell.length_a   1.000
_cell.length_b   1.000
_cell.length_c   1.000
_cell.angle_alpha   90.00
_cell.angle_beta   90.00
_cell.angle_gamma   90.00
#
_symmetry.space_group_name_H-M   'P 1'
#
loop_
_entity.id
_entity.type
_entity.pdbx_description
1 polymer ?
#
loop_
_entity_poly.entity_id
_entity_poly.type
_entity_poly.pdbx_seq_one_letter_code
_entity_poly.pdbx_strand_id
1 'polypeptide(L)'
;MKRDSVEEKSVLDALYTKKRQRSVEIVKLSIETLQQRNAKVTLQAIVNIAVELSKKFNDINLKISHMTILRNEECRKLYESARENKNKKRKNSFKKIEPPLTKYEVNKIKELSRLTKNDLLLLLIESERKNKNELSINKKLREKLMDFQIKI
;
A
#
# COMPACT_ATOMS: atom_id res chain seq x y z
N MET A 1 48.67 -10.26 34.37
CA MET A 1 47.96 -8.99 34.09
C MET A 1 46.86 -9.29 33.07
N LYS A 2 45.59 -9.37 33.49
CA LYS A 2 44.40 -9.69 32.65
C LYS A 2 43.14 -8.92 33.12
N ARG A 3 43.32 -7.81 33.85
CA ARG A 3 42.18 -7.06 34.44
C ARG A 3 41.57 -6.05 33.45
N ASP A 4 42.32 -5.59 32.47
CA ASP A 4 41.89 -4.52 31.56
C ASP A 4 40.78 -4.96 30.58
N SER A 5 40.71 -6.25 30.23
CA SER A 5 39.73 -6.77 29.24
C SER A 5 38.27 -6.89 29.73
N VAL A 6 38.04 -6.89 31.04
CA VAL A 6 36.69 -7.02 31.63
C VAL A 6 36.05 -5.64 31.82
N GLU A 7 36.85 -4.66 32.24
CA GLU A 7 36.41 -3.27 32.40
C GLU A 7 36.03 -2.65 31.05
N GLU A 8 36.85 -2.85 30.01
CA GLU A 8 36.57 -2.35 28.65
C GLU A 8 35.26 -2.91 28.09
N LYS A 9 34.98 -4.20 28.25
CA LYS A 9 33.71 -4.82 27.81
C LYS A 9 32.50 -4.22 28.53
N SER A 10 32.58 -3.98 29.84
CA SER A 10 31.47 -3.41 30.60
C SER A 10 31.16 -1.96 30.19
N VAL A 11 32.20 -1.18 29.85
CA VAL A 11 32.06 0.21 29.39
C VAL A 11 31.47 0.25 27.98
N LEU A 12 31.92 -0.65 27.09
CA LEU A 12 31.33 -0.84 25.77
C LEU A 12 29.84 -1.20 25.87
N ASP A 13 29.46 -2.16 26.71
CA ASP A 13 28.06 -2.57 26.89
C ASP A 13 27.19 -1.41 27.44
N ALA A 14 27.73 -0.61 28.37
CA ALA A 14 27.08 0.59 28.89
C ALA A 14 26.91 1.70 27.82
N LEU A 15 27.88 1.85 26.92
CA LEU A 15 27.80 2.79 25.79
C LEU A 15 26.79 2.33 24.73
N TYR A 16 26.77 1.03 24.41
CA TYR A 16 25.83 0.44 23.46
C TYR A 16 24.39 0.54 23.96
N THR A 17 24.14 0.28 25.24
CA THR A 17 22.81 0.42 25.86
C THR A 17 22.32 1.87 25.84
N LYS A 18 23.17 2.84 26.21
CA LYS A 18 22.84 4.28 26.12
C LYS A 18 22.51 4.73 24.70
N LYS A 19 23.28 4.29 23.69
CA LYS A 19 23.01 4.63 22.28
C LYS A 19 21.68 4.01 21.79
N ARG A 20 21.39 2.79 22.24
CA ARG A 20 20.14 2.09 21.92
C ARG A 20 18.94 2.82 22.53
N GLN A 21 19.01 3.20 23.80
CA GLN A 21 17.96 3.96 24.49
C GLN A 21 17.70 5.34 23.84
N ARG A 22 18.76 6.09 23.52
CA ARG A 22 18.62 7.36 22.78
C ARG A 22 17.89 7.21 21.47
N SER A 23 18.17 6.13 20.74
CA SER A 23 17.48 5.84 19.47
C SER A 23 15.98 5.63 19.69
N VAL A 24 15.59 5.03 20.81
CA VAL A 24 14.19 4.81 21.18
C VAL A 24 13.50 6.13 21.51
N GLU A 25 14.15 7.00 22.29
CA GLU A 25 13.63 8.33 22.63
C GLU A 25 13.39 9.19 21.39
N ILE A 26 14.37 9.23 20.48
CA ILE A 26 14.26 9.97 19.20
C ILE A 26 13.07 9.46 18.39
N VAL A 27 12.91 8.15 18.27
CA VAL A 27 11.79 7.54 17.53
C VAL A 27 10.46 7.87 18.17
N LYS A 28 10.37 7.78 19.51
CA LYS A 28 9.15 8.11 20.25
C LYS A 28 8.73 9.56 20.03
N LEU A 29 9.66 10.50 20.22
CA LEU A 29 9.42 11.93 20.00
C LEU A 29 9.03 12.24 18.55
N SER A 30 9.68 11.57 17.59
CA SER A 30 9.36 11.73 16.16
C SER A 30 7.96 11.24 15.83
N ILE A 31 7.54 10.12 16.40
CA ILE A 31 6.19 9.57 16.24
C ILE A 31 5.16 10.50 16.86
N GLU A 32 5.38 10.98 18.08
CA GLU A 32 4.48 11.93 18.76
C GLU A 32 4.30 13.22 17.93
N THR A 33 5.40 13.74 17.38
CA THR A 33 5.36 14.91 16.50
C THR A 33 4.56 14.65 15.22
N LEU A 34 4.70 13.47 14.61
CA LEU A 34 3.92 13.09 13.43
C LEU A 34 2.43 12.96 13.75
N GLN A 35 2.10 12.37 14.91
CA GLN A 35 0.72 12.24 15.37
C GLN A 35 0.08 13.60 15.65
N GLN A 36 0.79 14.52 16.31
CA GLN A 36 0.33 15.90 16.52
C GLN A 36 0.07 16.63 15.19
N ARG A 37 0.88 16.35 14.16
CA ARG A 37 0.72 16.90 12.81
C ARG A 37 -0.36 16.19 11.97
N ASN A 38 -1.07 15.19 12.52
CA ASN A 38 -1.94 14.28 11.76
C ASN A 38 -1.26 13.72 10.50
N ALA A 39 0.06 13.52 10.57
CA ALA A 39 0.88 13.07 9.47
C ALA A 39 1.11 11.57 9.54
N LYS A 40 1.23 10.94 8.38
CA LYS A 40 1.40 9.50 8.30
C LYS A 40 2.75 9.06 8.90
N VAL A 41 2.69 8.11 9.84
CA VAL A 41 3.88 7.46 10.41
C VAL A 41 4.50 6.49 9.41
N THR A 42 5.64 6.87 8.83
CA THR A 42 6.48 6.03 7.95
C THR A 42 7.93 6.11 8.42
N LEU A 43 8.76 5.12 8.07
CA LEU A 43 10.20 5.15 8.39
C LEU A 43 10.85 6.44 7.89
N GLN A 44 10.55 6.84 6.65
CA GLN A 44 11.07 8.09 6.07
C GLN A 44 10.58 9.33 6.83
N ALA A 45 9.30 9.36 7.23
CA ALA A 45 8.76 10.49 7.98
C ALA A 45 9.42 10.62 9.37
N ILE A 46 9.68 9.50 10.05
CA ILE A 46 10.41 9.50 11.33
C ILE A 46 11.82 10.05 11.15
N VAL A 47 12.55 9.60 10.13
CA VAL A 47 13.91 10.11 9.83
C VAL A 47 13.88 11.60 9.51
N ASN A 48 12.92 12.07 8.72
CA ASN A 48 12.80 13.48 8.38
C ASN A 48 12.51 14.36 9.60
N ILE A 49 11.63 13.90 10.50
CA ILE A 49 11.34 14.62 11.75
C ILE A 49 12.56 14.62 12.67
N ALA A 50 13.27 13.50 12.79
CA ALA A 50 14.50 13.44 13.57
C ALA A 50 15.57 14.42 13.05
N VAL A 51 15.68 14.57 11.73
CA VAL A 51 16.54 15.59 11.10
C VAL A 51 16.04 17.01 11.37
N GLU A 52 14.72 17.24 11.32
CA GLU A 52 14.11 18.54 11.62
C GLU A 52 14.38 18.96 13.07
N LEU A 53 14.19 18.03 14.02
CA LEU A 53 14.47 18.23 15.44
C LEU A 53 15.97 18.48 15.68
N SER A 54 16.84 17.71 15.03
CA SER A 54 18.30 17.93 15.05
C SER A 54 18.67 19.35 14.63
N LYS A 55 18.05 19.87 13.57
CA LYS A 55 18.25 21.25 13.11
C LYS A 55 17.68 22.27 14.09
N LYS A 56 16.49 22.02 14.65
CA LYS A 56 15.81 22.93 15.56
C LYS A 56 16.55 23.11 16.89
N PHE A 57 17.11 22.04 17.43
CA PHE A 57 17.84 22.04 18.70
C PHE A 57 19.36 22.14 18.52
N ASN A 58 19.84 22.25 17.28
CA ASN A 58 21.25 22.24 16.91
C ASN A 58 22.03 21.05 17.49
N ASP A 59 21.35 19.90 17.66
CA ASP A 59 21.94 18.68 18.21
C ASP A 59 22.09 17.63 17.11
N ILE A 60 23.34 17.37 16.71
CA ILE A 60 23.70 16.40 15.67
C ILE A 60 23.34 14.97 16.09
N ASN A 61 23.25 14.70 17.40
CA ASN A 61 23.00 13.36 17.94
C ASN A 61 21.54 12.90 17.80
N LEU A 62 20.62 13.79 17.40
CA LEU A 62 19.22 13.47 17.15
C LEU A 62 18.97 12.82 15.79
N LYS A 63 20.00 12.63 14.96
CA LYS A 63 19.87 11.97 13.65
C LYS A 63 19.76 10.46 13.80
N ILE A 64 18.77 9.86 13.15
CA ILE A 64 18.59 8.40 13.10
C ILE A 64 18.41 7.91 11.67
N SER A 65 18.90 6.71 11.37
CA SER A 65 18.74 6.06 10.06
C SER A 65 17.63 5.02 10.08
N HIS A 66 17.11 4.65 8.90
CA HIS A 66 16.16 3.53 8.77
C HIS A 66 16.69 2.23 9.37
N MET A 67 17.97 1.92 9.15
CA MET A 67 18.58 0.70 9.67
C MET A 67 18.65 0.70 11.19
N THR A 68 18.88 1.86 11.81
CA THR A 68 18.88 1.99 13.27
C THR A 68 17.51 1.65 13.86
N ILE A 69 16.43 2.12 13.22
CA ILE A 69 15.05 1.83 13.64
C ILE A 69 14.74 0.33 13.50
N LEU A 70 15.16 -0.29 12.40
CA LEU A 70 14.85 -1.71 12.13
C LEU A 70 15.70 -2.70 12.92
N ARG A 71 16.97 -2.36 13.21
CA ARG A 71 17.89 -3.22 13.98
C ARG A 71 17.69 -3.13 15.49
N ASN A 72 17.08 -2.06 15.99
CA ASN A 72 16.68 -1.97 17.39
C ASN A 72 15.24 -2.44 17.56
N GLU A 73 15.05 -3.57 18.23
CA GLU A 73 13.74 -4.19 18.44
C GLU A 73 12.71 -3.25 19.09
N GLU A 74 13.12 -2.41 20.04
CA GLU A 74 12.20 -1.47 20.71
C GLU A 74 11.74 -0.37 19.76
N CYS A 75 12.66 0.23 18.99
CA CYS A 75 12.32 1.19 17.94
C CYS A 75 11.39 0.57 16.88
N ARG A 76 11.67 -0.68 16.50
CA ARG A 76 10.87 -1.42 15.54
C ARG A 76 9.45 -1.65 16.05
N LYS A 77 9.29 -2.07 17.32
CA LYS A 77 7.99 -2.25 17.96
C LYS A 77 7.20 -0.93 17.99
N LEU A 78 7.83 0.17 18.40
CA LEU A 78 7.20 1.50 18.41
C LEU A 78 6.76 1.94 17.01
N TYR A 79 7.61 1.72 16.01
CA TYR A 79 7.27 2.01 14.62
C TYR A 79 6.08 1.16 14.16
N GLU A 80 6.11 -0.16 14.37
CA GLU A 80 5.05 -1.07 13.94
C GLU A 80 3.73 -0.79 14.65
N SER A 81 3.74 -0.41 15.93
CA SER A 81 2.53 -0.05 16.67
C SER A 81 1.94 1.30 16.24
N ALA A 82 2.78 2.29 15.94
CA ALA A 82 2.34 3.63 15.54
C ALA A 82 2.07 3.76 14.03
N ARG A 83 2.58 2.82 13.23
CA ARG A 83 2.34 2.78 11.79
C ARG A 83 0.85 2.58 11.56
N GLU A 84 0.22 3.58 10.96
CA GLU A 84 -1.14 3.41 10.44
C GLU A 84 -1.16 2.21 9.49
N ASN A 85 -1.94 1.20 9.87
CA ASN A 85 -2.18 -0.01 9.10
C ASN A 85 -2.91 0.36 7.79
N LYS A 86 -2.16 0.82 6.79
CA LYS A 86 -2.67 1.01 5.41
C LYS A 86 -3.22 -0.28 4.80
N ASN A 87 -2.98 -1.44 5.42
CA ASN A 87 -3.54 -2.71 4.99
C ASN A 87 -5.04 -2.86 5.34
N LYS A 88 -5.66 -1.95 6.10
CA LYS A 88 -7.12 -1.99 6.35
C LYS A 88 -7.98 -1.15 5.41
N LYS A 89 -7.40 -0.29 4.54
CA LYS A 89 -8.18 0.57 3.63
C LYS A 89 -7.56 0.71 2.24
N ARG A 90 -7.43 -0.43 1.54
CA ARG A 90 -7.75 -0.52 0.10
C ARG A 90 -8.91 -1.50 -0.08
N LYS A 91 -9.95 -1.37 0.76
CA LYS A 91 -11.27 -1.82 0.32
C LYS A 91 -11.68 -0.81 -0.74
N ASN A 92 -11.46 -1.16 -2.01
CA ASN A 92 -12.01 -0.47 -3.16
C ASN A 92 -13.48 -0.15 -2.84
N SER A 93 -13.79 1.10 -2.57
CA SER A 93 -15.12 1.60 -2.24
C SER A 93 -16.08 1.59 -3.45
N PHE A 94 -15.79 0.74 -4.44
CA PHE A 94 -16.61 0.52 -5.63
C PHE A 94 -16.69 -0.96 -6.03
N LYS A 95 -16.42 -1.91 -5.13
CA LYS A 95 -16.86 -3.28 -5.38
C LYS A 95 -18.36 -3.37 -5.11
N LYS A 96 -19.16 -2.99 -6.13
CA LYS A 96 -20.26 -3.89 -6.51
C LYS A 96 -19.62 -5.28 -6.56
N ILE A 97 -20.22 -6.27 -5.91
CA ILE A 97 -19.70 -7.64 -5.85
C ILE A 97 -19.80 -8.19 -7.27
N GLU A 98 -18.88 -7.77 -8.15
CA GLU A 98 -18.65 -8.42 -9.41
C GLU A 98 -18.05 -9.78 -9.06
N PRO A 99 -18.57 -10.87 -9.66
CA PRO A 99 -18.01 -12.18 -9.45
C PRO A 99 -16.50 -12.16 -9.74
N PRO A 100 -15.71 -13.02 -9.08
CA PRO A 100 -14.29 -13.10 -9.37
C PRO A 100 -14.10 -13.37 -10.87
N LEU A 101 -13.24 -12.57 -11.51
CA LEU A 101 -12.94 -12.72 -12.93
C LEU A 101 -12.50 -14.15 -13.22
N THR A 102 -13.13 -14.75 -14.22
CA THR A 102 -12.76 -16.05 -14.77
C THR A 102 -11.38 -15.97 -15.44
N LYS A 103 -10.72 -17.14 -15.58
CA LYS A 103 -9.42 -17.23 -16.29
C LYS A 103 -9.49 -16.67 -17.72
N TYR A 104 -10.64 -16.84 -18.37
CA TYR A 104 -10.90 -16.29 -19.70
C TYR A 104 -10.91 -14.76 -19.69
N GLU A 105 -11.65 -14.14 -18.77
CA GLU A 105 -11.72 -12.67 -18.66
C GLU A 105 -10.37 -12.06 -18.34
N VAL A 106 -9.58 -12.68 -17.46
CA VAL A 106 -8.21 -12.21 -17.14
C VAL A 106 -7.32 -12.24 -18.38
N ASN A 107 -7.38 -13.31 -19.18
CA ASN A 107 -6.62 -13.39 -20.42
C ASN A 107 -7.10 -12.36 -21.45
N LYS A 108 -8.42 -12.16 -21.57
CA LYS A 108 -9.00 -11.18 -22.48
C LYS A 108 -8.59 -9.75 -22.12
N ILE A 109 -8.58 -9.41 -20.84
CA ILE A 109 -8.09 -8.10 -20.36
C ILE A 109 -6.62 -7.91 -20.73
N LYS A 110 -5.78 -8.94 -20.56
CA LYS A 110 -4.36 -8.87 -20.97
C LYS A 110 -4.20 -8.65 -22.47
N GLU A 111 -4.97 -9.33 -23.30
CA GLU A 111 -4.98 -9.11 -24.75
C GLU A 111 -5.38 -7.68 -25.09
N LEU A 112 -6.50 -7.19 -24.56
CA LEU A 112 -7.00 -5.84 -24.82
C LEU A 112 -6.03 -4.76 -24.33
N SER A 113 -5.31 -5.00 -23.23
CA SER A 113 -4.34 -4.05 -22.69
C SER A 113 -3.12 -3.81 -23.60
N ARG A 114 -2.88 -4.70 -24.58
CA ARG A 114 -1.77 -4.56 -25.55
C ARG A 114 -2.16 -3.76 -26.80
N LEU A 115 -3.45 -3.48 -26.98
CA LEU A 115 -3.96 -2.78 -28.16
C LEU A 115 -3.90 -1.26 -27.99
N THR A 116 -3.87 -0.54 -29.11
CA THR A 116 -3.94 0.92 -29.07
C THR A 116 -5.38 1.38 -28.79
N LYS A 117 -5.54 2.65 -28.42
CA LYS A 117 -6.86 3.26 -28.20
C LYS A 117 -7.76 3.17 -29.44
N ASN A 118 -7.19 3.30 -30.63
CA ASN A 118 -7.95 3.23 -31.89
C ASN A 118 -8.43 1.80 -32.17
N ASP A 119 -7.59 0.80 -31.89
CA ASP A 119 -7.97 -0.62 -32.04
C ASP A 119 -9.11 -0.99 -31.09
N LEU A 120 -9.04 -0.52 -29.83
CA LEU A 120 -10.10 -0.71 -28.85
C LEU A 120 -11.42 -0.03 -29.26
N LEU A 121 -11.33 1.15 -29.87
CA LEU A 121 -12.51 1.88 -30.37
C LEU A 121 -13.18 1.13 -31.53
N LEU A 122 -12.38 0.58 -32.46
CA LEU A 122 -12.89 -0.23 -33.57
C LEU A 122 -13.59 -1.49 -33.05
N LEU A 123 -12.96 -2.21 -32.13
CA LEU A 123 -13.55 -3.40 -31.49
C LEU A 123 -14.86 -3.07 -30.78
N LEU A 124 -14.94 -1.92 -30.11
CA LEU A 124 -16.18 -1.48 -29.45
C LEU A 124 -17.28 -1.25 -30.49
N ILE A 125 -17.00 -0.52 -31.57
CA ILE A 125 -17.98 -0.25 -32.64
C ILE A 125 -18.47 -1.56 -33.28
N GLU A 126 -17.57 -2.52 -33.54
CA GLU A 126 -17.95 -3.82 -34.09
C GLU A 126 -18.84 -4.61 -33.14
N SER A 127 -18.51 -4.60 -31.83
CA SER A 127 -19.31 -5.29 -30.81
C SER A 127 -20.71 -4.70 -30.68
N GLU A 128 -20.85 -3.38 -30.74
CA GLU A 128 -22.13 -2.67 -30.72
C GLU A 128 -22.99 -3.03 -31.95
N ARG A 129 -22.39 -3.06 -33.14
CA ARG A 129 -23.10 -3.46 -34.37
C ARG A 129 -23.61 -4.89 -34.29
N LYS A 130 -22.78 -5.82 -33.80
CA LYS A 130 -23.18 -7.23 -33.60
C LYS A 130 -24.32 -7.33 -32.60
N ASN A 131 -24.20 -6.68 -31.45
CA ASN A 131 -25.24 -6.69 -30.41
C ASN A 131 -26.57 -6.13 -30.94
N LYS A 132 -26.55 -5.04 -31.71
CA LYS A 132 -27.75 -4.48 -32.34
C LYS A 132 -28.43 -5.46 -33.30
N ASN A 133 -27.65 -6.19 -34.09
CA ASN A 133 -28.17 -7.21 -35.00
C ASN A 133 -28.81 -8.38 -34.23
N GLU A 134 -28.14 -8.86 -33.19
CA GLU A 134 -28.65 -9.93 -32.33
C GLU A 134 -29.95 -9.52 -31.62
N LEU A 135 -30.05 -8.27 -31.15
CA LEU A 135 -31.28 -7.73 -30.56
C LEU A 135 -32.43 -7.69 -31.58
N SER A 136 -32.16 -7.31 -32.82
CA SER A 136 -33.16 -7.32 -33.90
C SER A 136 -33.64 -8.74 -34.22
N ILE A 137 -32.73 -9.70 -34.28
CA ILE A 137 -33.06 -11.12 -34.48
C ILE A 137 -33.88 -11.65 -33.31
N ASN A 138 -33.46 -11.38 -32.08
CA ASN A 138 -34.20 -11.77 -30.87
C ASN A 138 -35.60 -11.18 -30.83
N LYS A 139 -35.77 -9.92 -31.23
CA LYS A 139 -37.09 -9.29 -31.35
C LYS A 139 -37.98 -10.05 -32.33
N LYS A 140 -37.49 -10.34 -33.54
CA LYS A 140 -38.22 -11.12 -34.55
C LYS A 140 -38.56 -12.54 -34.08
N LEU A 141 -37.64 -13.18 -33.35
CA LEU A 141 -37.88 -14.52 -32.78
C LEU A 141 -38.97 -14.48 -31.72
N ARG A 142 -38.97 -13.47 -30.84
CA ARG A 142 -40.02 -13.26 -29.84
C ARG A 142 -41.38 -13.01 -30.49
N GLU A 143 -41.44 -12.15 -31.50
CA GLU A 143 -42.67 -11.90 -32.27
C GLU A 143 -43.23 -13.20 -32.88
N LYS A 144 -42.37 -14.01 -33.52
CA LYS A 144 -42.78 -15.32 -34.06
C LYS A 144 -43.26 -16.29 -32.99
N LEU A 145 -42.60 -16.35 -31.83
CA LEU A 145 -43.01 -17.22 -30.73
C LEU A 145 -44.40 -16.84 -30.20
N MET A 146 -44.68 -15.53 -30.08
CA MET A 146 -46.00 -15.04 -29.68
C MET A 146 -47.07 -15.38 -30.74
N ASP A 147 -46.77 -15.20 -32.03
CA ASP A 147 -47.68 -15.57 -33.12
C ASP A 147 -47.99 -17.08 -33.14
N PHE A 148 -47.01 -17.92 -32.80
CA PHE A 148 -47.21 -19.37 -32.66
C PHE A 148 -48.08 -19.73 -31.44
N GLN A 149 -47.91 -19.04 -30.32
CA GLN A 149 -48.71 -19.28 -29.11
C GLN A 149 -50.17 -18.84 -29.25
N ILE A 150 -50.47 -17.85 -30.10
CA ILE A 150 -51.84 -17.39 -30.38
C ILE A 150 -52.58 -18.33 -31.35
N LYS A 151 -51.85 -19.15 -32.13
CA LYS A 151 -52.41 -20.06 -33.13
C LYS A 151 -52.72 -21.47 -32.60
N ILE A 152 -52.37 -21.77 -31.34
CA ILE A 152 -52.73 -23.00 -30.61
C ILE A 152 -53.93 -22.67 -29.72
#